data_AF-A0A4V2AKV8-F1
#
_entry.id   AF-A0A4V2AKV8-F1
#
_cell.length_a   1.000
_cell.length_b   1.000
_cell.length_c   1.000
_cell.angle_alpha   90.00
_cell.angle_beta   90.00
_cell.angle_gamma   90.00
#
_symmetry.space_group_name_H-M   'P 1'
#
loop_
_entity.id
_entity.type
_entity.pdbx_description
1 polymer ?
#
loop_
_entity_poly.entity_id
_entity_poly.type
_entity_poly.pdbx_seq_one_letter_code
_entity_poly.pdbx_strand_id
1 'polypeptide(L)'
;TFSNGAKDVIIQKVNVSLLEDKRMPKSKAELSWKDFRGTPDTTSPYAAMIYTGIRMTYLPAKNRSKDFVEITLTPFVNRNRSWFKDSLATQELLDHERGHMNITKQMTRELAEKIGSRVFREENLKQEVDSLHKLYLSLLWERQIQYDKETNHGLEAEMQVAWLEKLESAISVP
;
A
#
# COMPACT_ATOMS: atom_id res chain seq x y z
N THR A 1 -32.29 0.03 -43.64
CA THR A 1 -30.89 -0.38 -43.49
C THR A 1 -30.46 -0.09 -42.06
N PHE A 2 -30.52 -1.09 -41.19
CA PHE A 2 -30.04 -0.94 -39.82
C PHE A 2 -28.51 -1.09 -39.84
N SER A 3 -27.81 0.04 -39.73
CA SER A 3 -26.38 0.04 -39.44
C SER A 3 -26.20 -0.44 -38.00
N ASN A 4 -25.97 -1.73 -37.80
CA ASN A 4 -25.40 -2.25 -36.56
C ASN A 4 -23.96 -1.73 -36.47
N GLY A 5 -23.81 -0.52 -35.93
CA GLY A 5 -22.52 0.01 -35.55
C GLY A 5 -22.01 -0.77 -34.36
N ALA A 6 -21.29 -1.86 -34.60
CA ALA A 6 -20.42 -2.43 -33.60
C ALA A 6 -19.42 -1.32 -33.24
N LYS A 7 -19.59 -0.71 -32.05
CA LYS A 7 -18.54 0.16 -31.51
C LYS A 7 -17.32 -0.72 -31.33
N ASP A 8 -16.25 -0.42 -32.05
CA ASP A 8 -14.98 -1.09 -31.85
C ASP A 8 -14.61 -1.01 -30.37
N VAL A 9 -14.36 -2.17 -29.75
CA VAL A 9 -13.95 -2.24 -28.35
C VAL A 9 -12.49 -1.83 -28.30
N ILE A 10 -12.22 -0.63 -27.78
CA ILE A 10 -10.85 -0.15 -27.61
C ILE A 10 -10.28 -0.77 -26.34
N ILE A 11 -9.20 -1.53 -26.53
CA ILE A 11 -8.47 -2.17 -25.45
C ILE A 11 -7.30 -1.28 -25.06
N GLN A 12 -7.17 -1.01 -23.76
CA GLN A 12 -6.12 -0.19 -23.19
C GLN A 12 -5.16 -1.04 -22.36
N LYS A 13 -3.87 -0.95 -22.67
CA LYS A 13 -2.80 -1.53 -21.83
C LYS A 13 -2.43 -0.55 -20.71
N VAL A 14 -2.07 -1.07 -19.55
CA VAL A 14 -1.67 -0.25 -18.39
C VAL A 14 -0.22 -0.51 -18.05
N ASN A 15 0.55 0.55 -17.89
CA ASN A 15 1.89 0.49 -17.34
C ASN A 15 1.82 0.88 -15.87
N VAL A 16 2.13 -0.06 -14.97
CA VAL A 16 2.14 0.20 -13.53
C VAL A 16 3.58 0.37 -13.06
N SER A 17 3.84 1.46 -12.35
CA SER A 17 5.11 1.69 -11.69
C SER A 17 4.92 1.78 -10.18
N LEU A 18 5.85 1.15 -9.46
CA LEU A 18 5.99 1.29 -8.02
C LEU A 18 6.96 2.43 -7.75
N LEU A 19 6.51 3.43 -7.00
CA LEU A 19 7.39 4.47 -6.48
C LEU A 19 7.45 4.39 -4.97
N GLU A 20 8.64 4.59 -4.44
CA GLU A 20 8.78 4.98 -3.04
C GLU A 20 8.33 6.44 -2.90
N ASP A 21 7.55 6.75 -1.87
CA ASP A 21 7.28 8.15 -1.54
C ASP A 21 8.62 8.78 -1.15
N LYS A 22 9.12 9.74 -1.95
CA LYS A 22 10.43 10.38 -1.71
C LYS A 22 10.50 11.11 -0.36
N ARG A 23 9.35 11.36 0.27
CA ARG A 23 9.28 11.93 1.61
C ARG A 23 9.41 10.86 2.68
N MET A 24 9.30 9.58 2.33
CA MET A 24 9.41 8.44 3.23
C MET A 24 10.85 7.88 3.27
N PRO A 25 11.21 7.26 4.40
CA PRO A 25 12.38 6.42 4.49
C PRO A 25 12.30 5.24 3.50
N LYS A 26 13.43 4.98 2.83
CA LYS A 26 13.56 4.04 1.71
C LYS A 26 13.55 2.59 2.19
N SER A 27 14.18 2.31 3.32
CA SER A 27 14.23 0.96 3.91
C SER A 27 13.41 0.84 5.20
N LYS A 28 13.12 -0.41 5.61
CA LYS A 28 12.51 -0.74 6.91
C LYS A 28 13.28 -0.08 8.07
N ALA A 29 14.61 -0.06 7.97
CA ALA A 29 15.50 0.52 8.98
C ALA A 29 15.43 2.06 9.07
N GLU A 30 14.95 2.73 8.03
CA GLU A 30 14.92 4.19 8.01
C GLU A 30 13.62 4.78 8.62
N LEU A 31 12.52 3.99 8.75
CA LEU A 31 11.34 4.44 9.49
C LEU A 31 11.71 4.58 10.98
N SER A 32 11.48 5.75 11.54
CA SER A 32 11.86 6.08 12.92
C SER A 32 10.77 6.89 13.61
N TRP A 33 10.91 7.11 14.92
CA TRP A 33 9.99 7.98 15.67
C TRP A 33 9.84 9.40 15.08
N LYS A 34 10.80 9.90 14.29
CA LYS A 34 10.69 11.19 13.56
C LYS A 34 9.60 11.22 12.48
N ASP A 35 9.11 10.05 12.10
CA ASP A 35 8.00 9.87 11.16
C ASP A 35 6.62 9.91 11.83
N PHE A 36 6.57 9.93 13.17
CA PHE A 36 5.34 9.97 13.96
C PHE A 36 5.16 11.38 14.53
N ARG A 37 4.54 12.25 13.75
CA ARG A 37 4.40 13.68 14.03
C ARG A 37 3.00 14.08 14.49
N GLY A 38 2.09 13.12 14.55
CA GLY A 38 0.75 13.32 15.08
C GLY A 38 0.78 13.48 16.59
N THR A 39 -0.21 14.19 17.12
CA THR A 39 -0.41 14.30 18.57
C THR A 39 -0.78 12.93 19.14
N PRO A 40 -0.10 12.44 20.20
CA PRO A 40 -0.43 11.17 20.82
C PRO A 40 -1.85 11.16 21.39
N ASP A 41 -2.60 10.10 21.10
CA ASP A 41 -3.90 9.88 21.73
C ASP A 41 -3.69 9.35 23.15
N THR A 42 -3.85 10.23 24.13
CA THR A 42 -3.69 9.88 25.55
C THR A 42 -4.79 8.96 26.08
N THR A 43 -5.92 8.84 25.37
CA THR A 43 -7.06 8.00 25.76
C THR A 43 -6.99 6.60 25.15
N SER A 44 -6.23 6.43 24.06
CA SER A 44 -5.98 5.13 23.44
C SER A 44 -5.23 4.20 24.41
N PRO A 45 -5.56 2.89 24.48
CA PRO A 45 -4.76 1.92 25.25
C PRO A 45 -3.42 1.61 24.58
N TYR A 46 -3.26 1.93 23.30
CA TYR A 46 -2.05 1.61 22.53
C TYR A 46 -0.90 2.59 22.80
N ALA A 47 0.33 2.10 22.67
CA ALA A 47 1.54 2.90 22.87
C ALA A 47 1.89 3.74 21.63
N ALA A 48 1.55 3.26 20.44
CA ALA A 48 1.75 3.95 19.17
C ALA A 48 0.64 3.59 18.19
N MET A 49 0.59 4.35 17.09
CA MET A 49 -0.22 4.05 15.92
C MET A 49 0.47 4.64 14.69
N ILE A 50 0.76 3.79 13.71
CA ILE A 50 1.15 4.22 12.37
C ILE A 50 -0.07 4.25 11.44
N TYR A 51 -0.17 5.33 10.65
CA TYR A 51 -1.17 5.41 9.59
C TYR A 51 -0.50 5.23 8.24
N THR A 52 -0.74 4.10 7.60
CA THR A 52 -0.19 3.74 6.28
C THR A 52 -1.27 3.70 5.19
N GLY A 53 -0.86 3.67 3.93
CA GLY A 53 -1.78 3.49 2.82
C GLY A 53 -1.12 3.42 1.45
N ILE A 54 -1.96 3.25 0.43
CA ILE A 54 -1.52 3.16 -0.97
C ILE A 54 -2.06 4.38 -1.73
N ARG A 55 -1.17 5.23 -2.24
CA ARG A 55 -1.54 6.34 -3.12
C ARG A 55 -1.51 5.86 -4.56
N MET A 56 -2.57 6.14 -5.31
CA MET A 56 -2.67 5.88 -6.73
C MET A 56 -2.71 7.19 -7.51
N THR A 57 -1.99 7.26 -8.62
CA THR A 57 -2.01 8.42 -9.53
C THR A 57 -2.02 7.96 -10.98
N TYR A 58 -2.87 8.58 -11.79
CA TYR A 58 -2.91 8.41 -13.23
C TYR A 58 -2.04 9.48 -13.87
N LEU A 59 -1.08 9.09 -14.68
CA LEU A 59 -0.26 10.02 -15.47
C LEU A 59 -0.75 10.06 -16.92
N PRO A 60 -0.76 11.24 -17.56
CA PRO A 60 -0.97 11.32 -19.00
C PRO A 60 0.15 10.57 -19.72
N ALA A 61 -0.18 9.78 -20.75
CA ALA A 61 0.81 9.09 -21.56
C ALA A 61 1.84 10.10 -22.11
N LYS A 62 3.13 9.88 -21.82
CA LYS A 62 4.21 10.82 -22.20
C LYS A 62 4.36 11.00 -23.71
N ASN A 63 4.00 9.98 -24.48
CA ASN A 63 3.94 10.04 -25.93
C ASN A 63 2.47 10.02 -26.33
N ARG A 64 2.06 10.87 -27.28
CA ARG A 64 0.67 11.04 -27.76
C ARG A 64 0.02 9.78 -28.36
N SER A 65 0.63 8.60 -28.21
CA SER A 65 -0.03 7.32 -28.44
C SER A 65 -1.04 7.14 -27.29
N LYS A 66 -2.33 7.06 -27.64
CA LYS A 66 -3.43 6.82 -26.69
C LYS A 66 -3.46 5.35 -26.25
N ASP A 67 -2.39 4.60 -26.45
CA ASP A 67 -2.42 3.13 -26.37
C ASP A 67 -2.09 2.61 -24.96
N PHE A 68 -1.64 3.49 -24.06
CA PHE A 68 -1.32 3.13 -22.68
C PHE A 68 -1.76 4.18 -21.65
N VAL A 69 -2.22 3.71 -20.48
CA VAL A 69 -2.39 4.55 -19.28
C VAL A 69 -1.24 4.25 -18.32
N GLU A 70 -0.55 5.29 -17.86
CA GLU A 70 0.49 5.17 -16.84
C GLU A 70 -0.14 5.30 -15.45
N ILE A 71 0.05 4.30 -14.60
CA ILE A 71 -0.42 4.28 -13.22
C ILE A 71 0.77 4.17 -12.29
N THR A 72 0.80 5.05 -11.31
CA THR A 72 1.79 5.05 -10.24
C THR A 72 1.12 4.63 -8.95
N LEU A 73 1.67 3.61 -8.30
CA LEU A 73 1.30 3.20 -6.96
C LEU A 73 2.44 3.51 -5.98
N THR A 74 2.09 4.12 -4.86
CA THR A 74 3.06 4.58 -3.86
C THR A 74 2.59 4.21 -2.46
N PRO A 75 3.27 3.28 -1.76
CA PRO A 75 3.02 3.07 -0.34
C PRO A 75 3.50 4.30 0.44
N PHE A 76 2.73 4.73 1.45
CA PHE A 76 3.06 5.92 2.22
C PHE A 76 2.69 5.77 3.69
N VAL A 77 3.30 6.62 4.53
CA VAL A 77 2.86 6.87 5.92
C VAL A 77 2.33 8.30 6.02
N ASN A 78 1.19 8.47 6.67
CA ASN A 78 0.70 9.78 7.06
C ASN A 78 1.33 10.18 8.40
N ARG A 79 2.47 10.87 8.32
CA ARG A 79 3.23 11.30 9.51
C ARG A 79 2.41 12.10 10.50
N ASN A 80 1.49 12.93 10.02
CA ASN A 80 0.67 13.81 10.87
C ASN A 80 -0.49 13.05 11.56
N ARG A 81 -0.80 11.83 11.11
CA ARG A 81 -1.76 10.94 11.76
C ARG A 81 -1.10 9.81 12.55
N SER A 82 0.20 9.64 12.37
CA SER A 82 0.98 8.61 13.07
C SER A 82 1.55 9.23 14.34
N TRP A 83 1.36 8.57 15.47
CA TRP A 83 1.70 9.10 16.79
C TRP A 83 2.23 7.99 17.70
N PHE A 84 2.92 8.37 18.77
CA PHE A 84 3.41 7.46 19.80
C PHE A 84 3.53 8.17 21.14
N LYS A 85 3.42 7.43 22.24
CA LYS A 85 3.64 7.96 23.59
C LYS A 85 5.13 7.84 23.93
N ASP A 86 5.83 8.97 24.05
CA ASP A 86 7.28 9.01 24.31
C ASP A 86 7.70 8.14 25.50
N SER A 87 6.89 8.11 26.57
CA SER A 87 7.18 7.33 27.79
C SER A 87 7.09 5.81 27.60
N LEU A 88 6.49 5.34 26.50
CA LEU A 88 6.30 3.93 26.16
C LEU A 88 7.08 3.54 24.89
N ALA A 89 7.89 4.45 24.35
CA ALA A 89 8.66 4.21 23.14
C ALA A 89 9.79 3.20 23.40
N THR A 90 9.74 2.06 22.70
CA THR A 90 10.80 1.05 22.72
C THR A 90 11.23 0.69 21.30
N GLN A 91 12.35 -0.03 21.16
CA GLN A 91 12.81 -0.49 19.86
C GLN A 91 11.85 -1.56 19.29
N GLU A 92 11.34 -2.43 20.15
CA GLU A 92 10.38 -3.49 19.82
C GLU A 92 9.06 -2.90 19.30
N LEU A 93 8.57 -1.83 19.94
CA LEU A 93 7.39 -1.11 19.47
C LEU A 93 7.65 -0.45 18.11
N LEU A 94 8.81 0.18 17.90
CA LEU A 94 9.15 0.74 16.60
C LEU A 94 9.21 -0.34 15.51
N ASP A 95 9.73 -1.52 15.84
CA ASP A 95 9.80 -2.65 14.92
C ASP A 95 8.41 -3.24 14.61
N HIS A 96 7.48 -3.20 15.58
CA HIS A 96 6.07 -3.48 15.34
C HIS A 96 5.47 -2.53 14.29
N GLU A 97 5.63 -1.22 14.48
CA GLU A 97 5.11 -0.21 13.54
C GLU A 97 5.76 -0.29 12.15
N ARG A 98 7.04 -0.69 12.08
CA ARG A 98 7.72 -1.00 10.82
C ARG A 98 7.09 -2.20 10.09
N GLY A 99 6.54 -3.16 10.84
CA GLY A 99 5.79 -4.30 10.29
C GLY A 99 4.58 -3.86 9.48
N HIS A 100 3.77 -2.93 9.99
CA HIS A 100 2.64 -2.33 9.27
C HIS A 100 3.05 -1.68 7.94
N MET A 101 4.21 -1.02 7.90
CA MET A 101 4.73 -0.46 6.65
C MET A 101 5.16 -1.56 5.65
N ASN A 102 5.72 -2.67 6.13
CA ASN A 102 6.07 -3.80 5.26
C ASN A 102 4.83 -4.44 4.64
N ILE A 103 3.77 -4.62 5.42
CA ILE A 103 2.46 -5.08 4.93
C ILE A 103 1.96 -4.14 3.83
N THR A 104 2.00 -2.83 4.06
CA THR A 104 1.60 -1.81 3.07
C THR A 104 2.39 -1.92 1.76
N LYS A 105 3.71 -2.12 1.86
CA LYS A 105 4.57 -2.33 0.69
C LYS A 105 4.19 -3.60 -0.07
N GLN A 106 3.93 -4.71 0.62
CA GLN A 106 3.48 -5.95 -0.02
C GLN A 106 2.14 -5.76 -0.74
N MET A 107 1.12 -5.25 -0.05
CA MET A 107 -0.21 -5.01 -0.64
C MET A 107 -0.14 -4.07 -1.87
N THR A 108 0.80 -3.12 -1.87
CA THR A 108 1.03 -2.25 -3.03
C THR A 108 1.62 -3.00 -4.22
N ARG A 109 2.55 -3.94 -3.99
CA ARG A 109 3.10 -4.81 -5.04
C ARG A 109 2.03 -5.71 -5.62
N GLU A 110 1.26 -6.37 -4.76
CA GLU A 110 0.17 -7.25 -5.19
C GLU A 110 -0.90 -6.49 -6.01
N LEU A 111 -1.23 -5.26 -5.61
CA LEU A 111 -2.13 -4.40 -6.41
C LEU A 111 -1.50 -4.06 -7.77
N ALA A 112 -0.20 -3.77 -7.81
CA ALA A 112 0.50 -3.44 -9.05
C ALA A 112 0.51 -4.62 -10.03
N GLU A 113 0.81 -5.82 -9.54
CA GLU A 113 0.74 -7.06 -10.31
C GLU A 113 -0.68 -7.30 -10.82
N LYS A 114 -1.68 -7.12 -9.95
CA LYS A 114 -3.09 -7.33 -10.31
C LYS A 114 -3.59 -6.39 -11.40
N ILE A 115 -3.17 -5.12 -11.37
CA ILE A 115 -3.49 -4.15 -12.42
C ILE A 115 -2.68 -4.45 -13.68
N GLY A 116 -1.38 -4.70 -13.56
CA GLY A 116 -0.48 -4.93 -14.69
C GLY A 116 -0.76 -6.22 -15.47
N SER A 117 -1.32 -7.24 -14.83
CA SER A 117 -1.68 -8.50 -15.48
C SER A 117 -3.06 -8.47 -16.17
N ARG A 118 -3.81 -7.37 -16.06
CA ARG A 118 -5.18 -7.25 -16.59
C ARG A 118 -5.22 -6.41 -17.87
N VAL A 119 -6.10 -6.81 -18.77
CA VAL A 119 -6.47 -6.03 -19.94
C VAL A 119 -7.77 -5.30 -19.64
N PHE A 120 -7.81 -3.99 -19.90
CA PHE A 120 -8.97 -3.16 -19.63
C PHE A 120 -9.60 -2.68 -20.93
N ARG A 121 -10.93 -2.54 -20.92
CA ARG A 121 -11.61 -1.74 -21.93
C ARG A 121 -11.45 -0.26 -21.58
N GLU A 122 -11.18 0.59 -22.56
CA GLU A 122 -10.95 2.02 -22.35
C GLU A 122 -12.09 2.66 -21.54
N GLU A 123 -13.35 2.32 -21.86
CA GLU A 123 -14.54 2.89 -21.22
C GLU A 123 -14.67 2.55 -19.73
N ASN A 124 -14.10 1.43 -19.29
CA ASN A 124 -14.24 0.93 -17.92
C ASN A 124 -12.93 1.01 -17.11
N LEU A 125 -11.78 1.29 -17.75
CA LEU A 125 -10.46 1.23 -17.12
C LEU A 125 -10.41 1.96 -15.79
N LYS A 126 -10.83 3.23 -15.76
CA LYS A 126 -10.75 4.04 -14.54
C LYS A 126 -11.62 3.46 -13.42
N GLN A 127 -12.84 3.03 -13.75
CA GLN A 127 -13.76 2.45 -12.77
C GLN A 127 -13.21 1.13 -12.21
N GLU A 128 -12.70 0.25 -13.07
CA GLU A 128 -12.16 -1.04 -12.69
C GLU A 128 -10.90 -0.89 -11.84
N VAL A 129 -9.98 0.00 -12.23
CA VAL A 129 -8.76 0.28 -11.48
C VAL A 129 -9.08 0.94 -10.13
N ASP A 130 -9.98 1.93 -10.08
CA ASP A 130 -10.42 2.53 -8.81
C ASP A 130 -11.09 1.50 -7.88
N SER A 131 -11.80 0.52 -8.45
CA SER A 131 -12.41 -0.57 -7.67
C SER A 131 -11.34 -1.52 -7.12
N LEU A 132 -10.31 -1.87 -7.91
CA LEU A 132 -9.17 -2.64 -7.43
C LEU A 132 -8.42 -1.89 -6.32
N HIS A 133 -8.18 -0.59 -6.48
CA HIS A 133 -7.52 0.21 -5.45
C HIS A 133 -8.30 0.22 -4.14
N LYS A 134 -9.62 0.45 -4.18
CA LYS A 134 -10.49 0.37 -3.00
C LYS A 134 -10.46 -1.01 -2.34
N LEU A 135 -10.56 -2.08 -3.14
CA LEU A 135 -10.48 -3.46 -2.65
C LEU A 135 -9.16 -3.68 -1.90
N TYR A 136 -8.03 -3.27 -2.47
CA TYR A 136 -6.72 -3.46 -1.85
C TYR A 136 -6.50 -2.58 -0.61
N LEU A 137 -7.14 -1.41 -0.52
CA LEU A 137 -7.16 -0.64 0.73
C LEU A 137 -7.96 -1.36 1.84
N SER A 138 -9.08 -2.00 1.49
CA SER A 138 -9.82 -2.84 2.45
C SER A 138 -9.03 -4.07 2.89
N LEU A 139 -8.38 -4.77 1.94
CA LEU A 139 -7.52 -5.92 2.26
C LEU A 139 -6.31 -5.51 3.11
N LEU A 140 -5.72 -4.34 2.84
CA LEU A 140 -4.65 -3.78 3.67
C LEU A 140 -5.13 -3.55 5.11
N TRP A 141 -6.33 -2.98 5.28
CA TRP A 141 -6.93 -2.79 6.60
C TRP A 141 -7.11 -4.12 7.35
N GLU A 142 -7.72 -5.12 6.70
CA GLU A 142 -7.89 -6.46 7.26
C GLU A 142 -6.57 -7.11 7.66
N ARG A 143 -5.54 -6.95 6.82
CA ARG A 143 -4.19 -7.47 7.05
C ARG A 143 -3.49 -6.83 8.24
N GLN A 144 -3.65 -5.51 8.42
CA GLN A 144 -3.10 -4.80 9.57
C GLN A 144 -3.79 -5.23 10.88
N ILE A 145 -5.11 -5.40 10.88
CA ILE A 145 -5.83 -5.96 12.04
C ILE A 145 -5.34 -7.39 12.35
N GLN A 146 -5.15 -8.20 11.32
CA GLN A 146 -4.65 -9.56 11.49
C GLN A 146 -3.25 -9.55 12.13
N TYR A 147 -2.35 -8.70 11.65
CA TYR A 147 -1.01 -8.54 12.18
C TYR A 147 -1.01 -8.08 13.65
N ASP A 148 -1.81 -7.06 13.98
CA ASP A 148 -1.98 -6.61 15.37
C ASP A 148 -2.45 -7.74 16.28
N LYS A 149 -3.47 -8.49 15.85
CA LYS A 149 -4.02 -9.60 16.64
C LYS A 149 -3.02 -10.73 16.84
N GLU A 150 -2.35 -11.16 15.78
CA GLU A 150 -1.45 -12.32 15.82
C GLU A 150 -0.12 -12.03 16.50
N THR A 151 0.31 -10.77 16.54
CA THR A 151 1.52 -10.34 17.25
C THR A 151 1.23 -9.81 18.64
N ASN A 152 -0.04 -9.84 19.08
CA ASN A 152 -0.51 -9.24 20.33
C ASN A 152 -0.05 -7.78 20.46
N HIS A 153 -0.32 -6.96 19.44
CA HIS A 153 0.11 -5.56 19.34
C HIS A 153 1.63 -5.38 19.55
N GLY A 154 2.41 -6.33 19.05
CA GLY A 154 3.87 -6.35 19.12
C GLY A 154 4.48 -6.92 20.39
N LEU A 155 3.66 -7.50 21.28
CA LEU A 155 4.15 -8.19 22.48
C LEU A 155 4.74 -9.58 22.18
N GLU A 156 4.32 -10.24 21.09
CA GLU A 156 4.82 -11.54 20.67
C GLU A 156 5.87 -11.40 19.57
N ALA A 157 7.14 -11.21 19.95
CA ALA A 157 8.24 -10.94 19.02
C ALA A 157 8.44 -12.06 17.97
N GLU A 158 8.29 -13.32 18.37
CA GLU A 158 8.41 -14.48 17.47
C GLU A 158 7.38 -14.43 16.33
N MET A 159 6.15 -14.02 16.65
CA MET A 159 5.09 -13.86 15.67
C MET A 159 5.40 -12.72 14.69
N GLN A 160 6.00 -11.62 15.15
CA GLN A 160 6.42 -10.54 14.26
C GLN A 160 7.48 -11.02 13.27
N VAL A 161 8.47 -11.80 13.73
CA VAL A 161 9.52 -12.36 12.87
C VAL A 161 8.90 -13.28 11.83
N ALA A 162 8.03 -14.21 12.23
CA ALA A 162 7.35 -15.12 11.30
C ALA A 162 6.53 -14.36 10.25
N TRP A 163 5.86 -13.27 10.63
CA TRP A 163 5.17 -12.38 9.68
C TRP A 163 6.14 -11.76 8.69
N LEU A 164 7.25 -11.19 9.16
CA LEU A 164 8.24 -10.55 8.30
C LEU A 164 8.87 -11.54 7.31
N GLU A 165 9.21 -12.75 7.75
CA GLU A 165 9.73 -13.82 6.88
C GLU A 165 8.70 -14.25 5.82
N LYS A 166 7.42 -14.35 6.20
CA LYS A 166 6.32 -14.63 5.26
C LYS A 166 6.18 -13.52 4.22
N LEU A 167 6.35 -12.26 4.61
CA LEU A 167 6.33 -11.13 3.68
C LEU A 167 7.53 -11.16 2.72
N GLU A 168 8.73 -11.53 3.20
CA GLU A 168 9.95 -11.60 2.39
C GLU A 168 9.97 -12.77 1.41
N SER A 169 9.50 -13.96 1.83
CA SER A 169 9.38 -15.13 0.96
C SER A 169 8.41 -14.91 -0.20
N ALA A 170 7.36 -14.10 0.00
CA ALA A 170 6.45 -13.70 -1.07
C ALA A 170 7.08 -12.77 -2.12
N ILE A 171 8.21 -12.11 -1.80
CA ILE A 171 8.93 -11.20 -2.71
C ILE A 171 9.95 -11.94 -3.58
N SER A 172 10.32 -13.18 -3.24
CA SER A 172 11.40 -13.93 -3.89
C SER A 172 10.97 -14.78 -5.10
N VAL A 173 9.83 -14.49 -5.73
CA VAL A 173 9.47 -15.13 -6.99
C VAL A 173 9.99 -14.25 -8.14
N PRO A 174 10.92 -14.75 -8.98
CA PRO A 174 11.61 -13.99 -10.01
C PRO A 174 10.72 -13.54 -11.18
#